data_AF-A0A7Y4SY82-F1
#
_entry.id   AF-A0A7Y4SY82-F1
#
_cell.length_a   1.000
_cell.length_b   1.000
_cell.length_c   1.000
_cell.angle_alpha   90.00
_cell.angle_beta   90.00
_cell.angle_gamma   90.00
#
_symmetry.space_group_name_H-M   'P 1'
#
loop_
_entity.id
_entity.type
_entity.pdbx_description
1 polymer ?
#
loop_
_entity_poly.entity_id
_entity_poly.type
_entity_poly.pdbx_seq_one_letter_code
_entity_poly.pdbx_strand_id
1 'polypeptide(L)'
;MESAIAVAFLCSFLSVPIQAPETTDEGVERAASESRSESRSESRSVSRTVLVGRVLRPEGRAARGAVVATSAGGQALSAADGSFEIEVDVPLEAECVEVTAVADQGASRGSLFASARVVPPSLSPVTSVGQLVLAPLATCQPRWFPTFGGRRVNDDVRALLVFDDGGGPALYAGGDFTSAGGVEAYKVARWDGVRWAALGSGIAPSASASVAALAVFDDGSGPALYAGGAFTSAGGAAAHNIARWDGSSWSALGSGLDGEVRALAVFDDGSGPALYAGGTFLSAGGQGVGRIARWDGSSWTALGSGLNAAVSALVVFDEGSGSALFAGGSFTIAGGQGASRIARWDGSSWSSLGAGLNGAVSALEVFDAGFGPALHAGGAFTTAGGGPANRVARWEGSTWAALGGGVSYEVFDLAVLDDGGGAALVAA
;
A
#
# COMPACT_ATOMS: atom_id res chain seq x y z
N MET A 1 18.51 -13.12 8.00
CA MET A 1 17.84 -13.83 6.90
C MET A 1 17.22 -12.72 6.07
N GLU A 2 17.70 -12.52 4.85
CA GLU A 2 17.34 -11.36 4.02
C GLU A 2 15.88 -11.48 3.60
N SER A 3 14.98 -10.74 4.26
CA SER A 3 13.62 -10.50 3.76
C SER A 3 13.71 -9.49 2.61
N ALA A 4 14.14 -9.95 1.45
CA ALA A 4 13.82 -9.28 0.20
C ALA A 4 12.38 -9.69 -0.14
N ILE A 5 11.45 -8.73 -0.12
CA ILE A 5 10.13 -8.90 -0.72
C ILE A 5 10.36 -9.29 -2.19
N ALA A 6 10.08 -10.55 -2.51
CA ALA A 6 10.29 -11.17 -3.80
C ALA A 6 8.92 -11.39 -4.44
N VAL A 7 8.58 -10.55 -5.42
CA VAL A 7 7.31 -10.63 -6.14
C VAL A 7 7.51 -11.29 -7.49
N ALA A 8 6.71 -12.32 -7.78
CA ALA A 8 6.62 -12.98 -9.08
C ALA A 8 5.52 -12.36 -9.96
N PHE A 9 5.80 -12.19 -11.26
CA PHE A 9 4.88 -11.65 -12.26
C PHE A 9 4.02 -12.76 -12.91
N LEU A 10 2.72 -12.51 -13.08
CA LEU A 10 1.86 -13.22 -14.04
C LEU A 10 1.40 -12.22 -15.12
N CYS A 11 1.78 -12.47 -16.37
CA CYS A 11 1.31 -11.70 -17.52
C CYS A 11 -0.17 -11.99 -17.82
N SER A 12 -0.99 -10.94 -17.95
CA SER A 12 -2.28 -11.03 -18.65
C SER A 12 -2.49 -9.79 -19.53
N PHE A 13 -2.87 -10.05 -20.78
CA PHE A 13 -3.16 -9.10 -21.85
C PHE A 13 -4.63 -8.63 -21.81
N LEU A 14 -4.92 -7.36 -22.10
CA LEU A 14 -5.97 -6.90 -23.04
C LEU A 14 -6.02 -5.37 -23.17
N SER A 15 -6.42 -4.90 -24.35
CA SER A 15 -6.31 -3.52 -24.83
C SER A 15 -7.63 -2.73 -24.69
N VAL A 16 -7.55 -1.45 -24.31
CA VAL A 16 -8.59 -0.43 -24.59
C VAL A 16 -7.90 0.90 -25.00
N PRO A 17 -8.28 1.55 -26.11
CA PRO A 17 -7.72 2.84 -26.51
C PRO A 17 -8.45 4.00 -25.78
N ILE A 18 -7.69 4.92 -25.20
CA ILE A 18 -8.21 6.20 -24.65
C ILE A 18 -8.13 7.28 -25.74
N GLN A 19 -9.28 7.82 -26.14
CA GLN A 19 -9.39 9.05 -26.92
C GLN A 19 -9.26 10.27 -25.98
N ALA A 20 -8.40 11.21 -26.34
CA ALA A 20 -8.27 12.50 -25.65
C ALA A 20 -9.39 13.47 -26.06
N PRO A 21 -9.98 14.25 -25.14
CA PRO A 21 -10.70 15.46 -25.49
C PRO A 21 -9.79 16.70 -25.44
N GLU A 22 -10.05 17.58 -26.40
CA GLU A 22 -9.37 18.84 -26.69
C GLU A 22 -9.54 19.91 -25.60
N THR A 23 -8.52 20.75 -25.48
CA THR A 23 -8.45 21.93 -24.60
C THR A 23 -9.18 23.13 -25.22
N THR A 24 -9.87 23.91 -24.39
CA THR A 24 -10.05 25.36 -24.62
C THR A 24 -9.75 26.14 -23.36
N ASP A 25 -8.89 27.13 -23.55
CA ASP A 25 -8.31 28.10 -22.62
C ASP A 25 -9.23 29.33 -22.44
N GLU A 26 -9.01 30.08 -21.35
CA GLU A 26 -9.46 31.43 -20.93
C GLU A 26 -9.73 31.40 -19.41
N GLY A 27 -9.22 32.26 -18.51
CA GLY A 27 -8.33 33.42 -18.59
C GLY A 27 -8.42 34.21 -17.27
N VAL A 28 -7.27 34.45 -16.63
CA VAL A 28 -6.83 35.73 -16.00
C VAL A 28 -7.66 36.36 -14.84
N GLU A 29 -7.12 36.38 -13.60
CA GLU A 29 -6.49 37.55 -12.91
C GLU A 29 -6.61 37.62 -11.35
N ARG A 30 -5.43 37.81 -10.71
CA ARG A 30 -5.03 38.67 -9.56
C ARG A 30 -5.61 38.56 -8.13
N ALA A 31 -4.68 38.14 -7.25
CA ALA A 31 -4.08 38.85 -6.09
C ALA A 31 -4.92 39.24 -4.86
N ALA A 32 -4.51 38.74 -3.68
CA ALA A 32 -4.00 39.57 -2.58
C ALA A 32 -3.30 38.72 -1.49
N SER A 33 -2.29 39.34 -0.90
CA SER A 33 -1.40 38.90 0.15
C SER A 33 -2.07 38.72 1.51
N GLU A 34 -1.62 37.74 2.31
CA GLU A 34 -1.62 37.87 3.77
C GLU A 34 -0.42 37.14 4.38
N SER A 35 0.34 37.90 5.15
CA SER A 35 1.53 37.53 5.90
C SER A 35 1.19 36.60 7.06
N ARG A 36 1.92 35.48 7.20
CA ARG A 36 1.90 34.68 8.44
C ARG A 36 3.32 34.37 8.91
N SER A 37 3.53 34.75 10.16
CA SER A 37 4.68 34.59 11.04
C SER A 37 5.45 33.28 10.87
N GLU A 38 6.75 33.41 10.58
CA GLU A 38 7.72 32.32 10.65
C GLU A 38 7.84 31.82 12.10
N SER A 39 7.35 30.60 12.33
CA SER A 39 7.84 29.77 13.43
C SER A 39 9.17 29.16 12.99
N ARG A 40 10.16 29.27 13.86
CA ARG A 40 11.57 28.97 13.59
C ARG A 40 11.76 27.46 13.43
N SER A 41 11.53 26.96 12.21
CA SER A 41 11.91 25.62 11.78
C SER A 41 13.42 25.48 11.84
N GLU A 42 13.95 24.38 12.38
CA GLU A 42 15.35 24.01 12.17
C GLU A 42 15.65 24.05 10.68
N SER A 43 16.54 24.96 10.27
CA SER A 43 16.86 25.21 8.87
C SER A 43 17.55 23.99 8.27
N ARG A 44 16.76 23.15 7.59
CA ARG A 44 17.26 22.08 6.71
C ARG A 44 18.15 22.69 5.64
N SER A 45 19.34 22.14 5.45
CA SER A 45 20.22 22.56 4.35
C SER A 45 19.89 21.73 3.11
N VAL A 46 18.93 22.20 2.31
CA VAL A 46 18.49 21.57 1.05
C VAL A 46 18.88 22.50 -0.10
N SER A 47 19.36 21.94 -1.20
CA SER A 47 19.68 22.69 -2.41
C SER A 47 18.58 22.45 -3.44
N ARG A 48 17.81 23.49 -3.71
CA ARG A 48 16.80 23.49 -4.78
C ARG A 48 17.51 23.45 -6.13
N THR A 49 17.30 22.38 -6.88
CA THR A 49 17.96 22.13 -8.16
C THR A 49 16.91 21.81 -9.21
N VAL A 50 17.08 22.39 -10.40
CA VAL A 50 16.31 22.06 -11.59
C VAL A 50 17.10 21.04 -12.41
N LEU A 51 16.54 19.85 -12.59
CA LEU A 51 17.10 18.81 -13.46
C LEU A 51 16.54 18.96 -14.86
N VAL A 52 17.43 19.15 -15.85
CA VAL A 52 17.04 19.29 -17.26
C VAL A 52 17.70 18.23 -18.12
N GLY A 53 16.97 17.67 -19.08
CA GLY A 53 17.52 16.68 -20.00
C GLY A 53 16.60 16.43 -21.18
N ARG A 54 16.95 15.42 -21.99
CA ARG A 54 16.10 14.94 -23.09
C ARG A 54 15.92 13.43 -23.03
N VAL A 55 14.69 12.97 -23.26
CA VAL A 55 14.37 11.55 -23.43
C VAL A 55 14.27 11.24 -24.91
N LEU A 56 15.03 10.24 -25.35
CA LEU A 56 15.07 9.78 -26.73
C LEU A 56 14.65 8.31 -26.81
N ARG A 57 13.94 7.94 -27.87
CA ARG A 57 13.66 6.54 -28.22
C ARG A 57 14.94 5.85 -28.76
N PRO A 58 14.99 4.50 -28.86
CA PRO A 58 16.15 3.78 -29.40
C PRO A 58 16.58 4.27 -30.78
N GLU A 59 15.63 4.76 -31.59
CA GLU A 59 15.87 5.29 -32.94
C GLU A 59 16.41 6.74 -32.94
N GLY A 60 16.70 7.31 -31.78
CA GLY A 60 17.23 8.67 -31.60
C GLY A 60 16.20 9.79 -31.73
N ARG A 61 14.91 9.48 -31.89
CA ARG A 61 13.82 10.47 -31.92
C ARG A 61 13.41 10.89 -30.51
N ALA A 62 12.94 12.12 -30.36
CA ALA A 62 12.32 12.60 -29.13
C ALA A 62 11.20 11.64 -28.65
N ALA A 63 11.30 11.19 -27.40
CA ALA A 63 10.22 10.45 -26.76
C ALA A 63 9.29 11.48 -26.11
N ARG A 64 8.18 11.85 -26.76
CA ARG A 64 7.14 12.71 -26.17
C ARG A 64 6.30 11.91 -25.17
N GLY A 65 5.97 12.52 -24.02
CA GLY A 65 5.09 11.94 -23.01
C GLY A 65 5.74 10.81 -22.20
N ALA A 66 7.06 10.67 -22.26
CA ALA A 66 7.79 9.78 -21.37
C ALA A 66 7.72 10.33 -19.95
N VAL A 67 7.44 9.47 -18.98
CA VAL A 67 7.45 9.82 -17.55
C VAL A 67 8.89 9.84 -17.09
N VAL A 68 9.33 10.96 -16.53
CA VAL A 68 10.65 11.13 -15.92
C VAL A 68 10.48 11.37 -14.44
N ALA A 69 11.16 10.58 -13.60
CA ALA A 69 11.11 10.67 -12.15
C ALA A 69 12.51 10.66 -11.54
N THR A 70 12.65 11.24 -10.34
CA THR A 70 13.95 11.37 -9.66
C THR A 70 13.95 10.75 -8.27
N SER A 71 15.13 10.33 -7.79
CA SER A 71 15.31 9.80 -6.44
C SER A 71 15.21 10.82 -5.31
N ALA A 72 15.15 12.11 -5.65
CA ALA A 72 14.91 13.21 -4.72
C ALA A 72 13.43 13.64 -4.71
N GLY A 73 12.55 12.84 -5.33
CA GLY A 73 11.16 13.22 -5.59
C GLY A 73 10.99 14.01 -6.89
N GLY A 74 9.76 14.36 -7.23
CA GLY A 74 9.43 15.10 -8.45
C GLY A 74 9.33 14.23 -9.71
N GLN A 75 8.38 14.58 -10.57
CA GLN A 75 8.12 13.92 -11.84
C GLN A 75 7.74 14.95 -12.92
N ALA A 76 8.07 14.64 -14.17
CA ALA A 76 7.63 15.40 -15.33
C ALA A 76 7.36 14.49 -16.53
N LEU A 77 6.54 14.99 -17.46
CA LEU A 77 6.41 14.40 -18.79
C LEU A 77 7.36 15.10 -19.75
N SER A 78 8.04 14.32 -20.59
CA SER A 78 8.85 14.89 -21.65
C SER A 78 7.99 15.58 -22.72
N ALA A 79 8.43 16.76 -23.16
CA ALA A 79 7.77 17.57 -24.17
C ALA A 79 7.88 16.95 -25.58
N ALA A 80 7.29 17.61 -26.57
CA ALA A 80 7.29 17.13 -27.96
C ALA A 80 8.71 16.97 -28.56
N ASP A 81 9.68 17.77 -28.10
CA ASP A 81 11.09 17.66 -28.48
C ASP A 81 11.90 16.72 -27.56
N GLY A 82 11.22 16.03 -26.64
CA GLY A 82 11.80 15.11 -25.67
C GLY A 82 12.39 15.79 -24.44
N SER A 83 12.40 17.12 -24.37
CA SER A 83 12.93 17.85 -23.21
C SER A 83 12.09 17.61 -21.95
N PHE A 84 12.74 17.60 -20.79
CA PHE A 84 12.07 17.60 -19.49
C PHE A 84 12.78 18.55 -18.53
N GLU A 85 12.01 19.02 -17.55
CA GLU A 85 12.47 19.85 -16.45
C GLU A 85 11.78 19.38 -15.17
N ILE A 86 12.56 19.11 -14.12
CA ILE A 86 12.03 18.70 -12.81
C ILE A 86 12.73 19.52 -11.74
N GLU A 87 11.96 20.29 -10.98
CA GLU A 87 12.44 20.97 -9.78
C GLU A 87 12.44 19.98 -8.61
N VAL A 88 13.60 19.82 -7.96
CA VAL A 88 13.78 18.89 -6.84
C VAL A 88 14.56 19.55 -5.71
N ASP A 89 14.16 19.25 -4.48
CA ASP A 89 14.87 19.67 -3.28
C ASP A 89 15.88 18.58 -2.89
N VAL A 90 17.16 18.79 -3.21
CA VAL A 90 18.23 17.80 -3.00
C VAL A 90 18.91 18.04 -1.65
N PRO A 91 18.96 17.06 -0.74
CA PRO A 91 19.73 17.18 0.50
C PRO A 91 21.21 17.45 0.21
N LEU A 92 21.87 18.36 0.93
CA LEU A 92 23.31 18.63 0.74
C LEU A 92 24.22 17.41 0.98
N GLU A 93 23.70 16.40 1.67
CA GLU A 93 24.36 15.12 1.93
C GLU A 93 24.12 14.04 0.85
N ALA A 94 23.31 14.34 -0.18
CA ALA A 94 23.03 13.39 -1.25
C ALA A 94 24.25 13.19 -2.16
N GLU A 95 24.78 11.96 -2.24
CA GLU A 95 25.93 11.63 -3.08
C GLU A 95 25.60 11.69 -4.59
N CYS A 96 24.36 11.41 -4.97
CA CYS A 96 23.84 11.58 -6.33
C CYS A 96 22.30 11.59 -6.34
N VAL A 97 21.72 12.07 -7.44
CA VAL A 97 20.30 11.95 -7.79
C VAL A 97 20.20 11.01 -8.98
N GLU A 98 19.38 9.96 -8.86
CA GLU A 98 19.06 9.06 -9.95
C GLU A 98 17.83 9.60 -10.71
N VAL A 99 17.95 9.73 -12.03
CA VAL A 99 16.89 10.21 -12.92
C VAL A 99 16.53 9.09 -13.88
N THR A 100 15.26 8.71 -13.89
CA THR A 100 14.76 7.58 -14.68
C THR A 100 13.66 8.05 -15.62
N ALA A 101 13.73 7.65 -16.88
CA ALA A 101 12.70 7.91 -17.88
C ALA A 101 12.09 6.59 -18.37
N VAL A 102 10.76 6.55 -18.49
CA VAL A 102 10.01 5.42 -19.04
C VAL A 102 9.03 5.90 -20.10
N ALA A 103 8.92 5.15 -21.19
CA ALA A 103 7.90 5.38 -22.20
C ALA A 103 7.30 4.06 -22.68
N ASP A 104 5.97 4.03 -22.78
CA ASP A 104 5.28 2.91 -23.39
C ASP A 104 5.39 2.97 -24.93
N GLN A 105 5.64 1.82 -25.56
CA GLN A 105 5.63 1.65 -27.02
C GLN A 105 4.26 1.18 -27.55
N GLY A 106 3.25 1.15 -26.68
CA GLY A 106 1.90 0.67 -26.95
C GLY A 106 1.76 -0.80 -26.60
N ALA A 107 0.49 -1.24 -26.46
CA ALA A 107 0.02 -2.49 -25.84
C ALA A 107 0.64 -3.84 -26.30
N SER A 108 1.59 -3.84 -27.23
CA SER A 108 2.24 -5.05 -27.77
C SER A 108 3.78 -5.01 -27.82
N ARG A 109 4.43 -3.88 -27.47
CA ARG A 109 5.89 -3.71 -27.62
C ARG A 109 6.66 -3.51 -26.31
N GLY A 110 5.95 -3.47 -25.18
CA GLY A 110 6.53 -3.32 -23.84
C GLY A 110 7.04 -1.92 -23.54
N SER A 111 7.39 -1.68 -22.28
CA SER A 111 7.93 -0.40 -21.81
C SER A 111 9.42 -0.28 -22.15
N LEU A 112 9.84 0.92 -22.55
CA LEU A 112 11.25 1.27 -22.69
C LEU A 112 11.70 2.12 -21.51
N PHE A 113 12.99 2.04 -21.17
CA PHE A 113 13.54 2.75 -20.03
C PHE A 113 14.95 3.28 -20.29
N ALA A 114 15.34 4.30 -19.52
CA ALA A 114 16.71 4.77 -19.39
C ALA A 114 16.90 5.40 -18.01
N SER A 115 18.11 5.29 -17.45
CA SER A 115 18.46 6.01 -16.22
C SER A 115 19.84 6.64 -16.30
N ALA A 116 20.00 7.75 -15.56
CA ALA A 116 21.27 8.43 -15.37
C ALA A 116 21.43 8.81 -13.90
N ARG A 117 22.68 8.83 -13.44
CA ARG A 117 23.04 9.38 -12.14
C ARG A 117 23.67 10.75 -12.35
N VAL A 118 23.14 11.75 -11.68
CA VAL A 118 23.68 13.11 -11.69
C VAL A 118 24.12 13.49 -10.29
N VAL A 119 25.19 14.28 -10.20
CA VAL A 119 25.62 14.88 -8.94
C VAL A 119 25.34 16.37 -9.06
N PRO A 120 24.26 16.88 -8.46
CA PRO A 120 23.97 18.31 -8.47
C PRO A 120 25.13 19.10 -7.87
N PRO A 121 25.73 20.05 -8.60
CA PRO A 121 26.74 20.93 -8.02
C PRO A 121 26.10 21.78 -6.92
N SER A 122 26.75 21.90 -5.77
CA SER A 122 26.22 22.65 -4.60
C SER A 122 25.91 24.13 -4.85
N LEU A 123 26.36 24.69 -5.99
CA LEU A 123 26.18 26.10 -6.36
C LEU A 123 25.47 26.30 -7.71
N SER A 124 24.97 25.23 -8.35
CA SER A 124 24.30 25.34 -9.65
C SER A 124 22.80 25.11 -9.52
N PRO A 125 21.95 26.11 -9.85
CA PRO A 125 20.50 25.96 -9.76
C PRO A 125 19.94 25.01 -10.83
N VAL A 126 20.74 24.69 -11.85
CA VAL A 126 20.37 23.79 -12.94
C VAL A 126 21.44 22.72 -13.09
N THR A 127 21.03 21.46 -13.14
CA THR A 127 21.89 20.31 -13.39
C THR A 127 21.41 19.58 -14.63
N SER A 128 22.31 19.38 -15.59
CA SER A 128 21.96 18.63 -16.80
C SER A 128 22.07 17.13 -16.57
N VAL A 129 21.03 16.40 -16.96
CA VAL A 129 20.96 14.93 -17.00
C VAL A 129 21.47 14.37 -18.33
N GLY A 130 21.67 15.23 -19.33
CA GLY A 130 22.04 14.81 -20.68
C GLY A 130 20.89 14.12 -21.42
N GLN A 131 21.24 13.11 -22.22
CA GLN A 131 20.28 12.34 -23.01
C GLN A 131 20.01 10.98 -22.37
N LEU A 132 18.73 10.72 -22.10
CA LEU A 132 18.22 9.43 -21.66
C LEU A 132 17.73 8.67 -22.90
N VAL A 133 18.59 7.81 -23.46
CA VAL A 133 18.24 6.97 -24.62
C VAL A 133 17.56 5.71 -24.13
N LEU A 134 16.25 5.66 -24.32
CA LEU A 134 15.41 4.54 -23.94
C LEU A 134 15.83 3.27 -24.68
N ALA A 135 15.87 2.15 -23.95
CA ALA A 135 16.15 0.84 -24.51
C ALA A 135 15.11 -0.19 -24.06
N PRO A 136 14.84 -1.24 -24.87
CA PRO A 136 14.06 -2.39 -24.43
C PRO A 136 14.85 -3.15 -23.36
N LEU A 137 14.16 -3.66 -22.35
CA LEU A 137 14.76 -4.58 -21.39
C LEU A 137 15.06 -5.92 -22.09
N ALA A 138 16.34 -6.33 -22.13
CA ALA A 138 16.75 -7.64 -22.68
C ALA A 138 16.23 -8.84 -21.85
N THR A 139 15.80 -8.56 -20.62
CA THR A 139 15.13 -9.46 -19.69
C THR A 139 14.26 -8.59 -18.79
N CYS A 140 12.99 -8.94 -18.59
CA CYS A 140 12.10 -8.33 -17.60
C CYS A 140 12.65 -8.59 -16.19
N GLN A 141 13.69 -7.86 -15.78
CA GLN A 141 14.09 -7.79 -14.39
C GLN A 141 13.36 -6.60 -13.76
N PRO A 142 12.63 -6.80 -12.66
CA PRO A 142 12.06 -5.68 -11.93
C PRO A 142 13.18 -4.73 -11.52
N ARG A 143 13.07 -3.46 -11.92
CA ARG A 143 13.90 -2.38 -11.42
C ARG A 143 13.00 -1.32 -10.82
N TRP A 144 13.15 -1.17 -9.51
CA TRP A 144 12.47 -0.20 -8.67
C TRP A 144 12.73 1.23 -9.17
N PHE A 145 11.67 1.99 -9.48
CA PHE A 145 11.70 3.46 -9.48
C PHE A 145 12.20 3.94 -8.12
N PRO A 146 12.93 5.07 -8.06
CA PRO A 146 14.03 5.22 -7.13
C PRO A 146 13.64 4.82 -5.71
N THR A 147 14.26 3.72 -5.30
CA THR A 147 14.38 3.20 -3.95
C THR A 147 14.38 4.35 -2.95
N PHE A 148 13.54 4.28 -1.91
CA PHE A 148 13.42 5.07 -0.65
C PHE A 148 14.67 5.86 -0.15
N GLY A 149 15.41 6.55 -1.00
CA GLY A 149 16.87 6.64 -0.90
C GLY A 149 17.53 5.27 -0.68
N GLY A 150 18.86 5.21 -0.51
CA GLY A 150 19.53 4.02 0.07
C GLY A 150 19.16 3.74 1.54
N ARG A 151 18.05 4.30 2.03
CA ARG A 151 17.68 4.44 3.43
C ARG A 151 16.45 3.58 3.73
N ARG A 152 16.70 2.27 3.85
CA ARG A 152 15.69 1.25 4.12
C ARG A 152 15.21 1.28 5.57
N VAL A 153 14.11 0.59 5.84
CA VAL A 153 13.80 0.11 7.19
C VAL A 153 14.78 -1.00 7.59
N ASN A 154 14.98 -1.20 8.89
CA ASN A 154 15.97 -2.15 9.40
C ASN A 154 15.43 -3.55 9.75
N ASP A 155 14.15 -3.81 9.50
CA ASP A 155 13.49 -5.10 9.72
C ASP A 155 12.25 -5.21 8.80
N ASP A 156 11.47 -6.27 8.95
CA ASP A 156 10.31 -6.57 8.11
C ASP A 156 9.25 -5.46 8.12
N VAL A 157 8.74 -5.12 6.93
CA VAL A 157 7.52 -4.34 6.74
C VAL A 157 6.37 -5.33 6.56
N ARG A 158 5.31 -5.16 7.34
CA ARG A 158 4.12 -6.01 7.30
C ARG A 158 2.87 -5.31 6.77
N ALA A 159 2.85 -3.98 6.81
CA ALA A 159 1.73 -3.19 6.32
C ALA A 159 2.23 -1.91 5.64
N LEU A 160 1.58 -1.55 4.53
CA LEU A 160 1.79 -0.29 3.83
C LEU A 160 0.44 0.37 3.58
N LEU A 161 0.37 1.69 3.74
CA LEU A 161 -0.85 2.46 3.51
C LEU A 161 -0.51 3.85 3.02
N VAL A 162 -1.15 4.31 1.95
CA VAL A 162 -1.10 5.72 1.56
C VAL A 162 -2.20 6.48 2.31
N PHE A 163 -1.82 7.56 2.98
CA PHE A 163 -2.75 8.40 3.73
C PHE A 163 -2.31 9.86 3.64
N ASP A 164 -3.29 10.77 3.56
CA ASP A 164 -3.08 12.21 3.65
C ASP A 164 -3.56 12.69 5.03
N ASP A 165 -2.62 13.00 5.90
CA ASP A 165 -2.85 13.54 7.25
C ASP A 165 -3.05 15.07 7.26
N GLY A 166 -3.34 15.66 6.10
CA GLY A 166 -3.46 17.11 5.87
C GLY A 166 -2.17 17.76 5.36
N GLY A 167 -1.09 16.99 5.23
CA GLY A 167 0.20 17.43 4.67
C GLY A 167 0.43 17.01 3.21
N GLY A 168 -0.56 16.39 2.56
CA GLY A 168 -0.43 15.72 1.28
C GLY A 168 -0.24 14.20 1.44
N PRO A 169 -0.45 13.42 0.36
CA PRO A 169 -0.38 11.96 0.42
C PRO A 169 1.03 11.50 0.81
N ALA A 170 1.10 10.65 1.82
CA ALA A 170 2.33 10.04 2.30
C ALA A 170 2.16 8.52 2.45
N LEU A 171 3.26 7.78 2.33
CA LEU A 171 3.26 6.35 2.57
C LEU A 171 3.59 6.07 4.02
N TYR A 172 2.74 5.30 4.68
CA TYR A 172 2.94 4.81 6.03
C TYR A 172 3.36 3.35 5.95
N ALA A 173 4.41 3.00 6.69
CA ALA A 173 4.90 1.64 6.83
C ALA A 173 4.71 1.19 8.27
N GLY A 174 4.16 -0.01 8.45
CA GLY A 174 4.05 -0.73 9.72
C GLY A 174 4.81 -2.05 9.64
N GLY A 175 5.45 -2.47 10.73
CA GLY A 175 6.17 -3.74 10.73
C GLY A 175 6.92 -4.04 12.02
N ASP A 176 8.03 -4.76 11.88
CA ASP A 176 8.91 -5.19 12.98
C ASP A 176 10.11 -4.25 13.17
N PHE A 177 10.30 -3.27 12.29
CA PHE A 177 11.46 -2.39 12.28
C PHE A 177 11.52 -1.44 13.48
N THR A 178 12.73 -1.08 13.90
CA THR A 178 12.95 -0.04 14.91
C THR A 178 13.38 1.28 14.31
N SER A 179 13.97 1.27 13.11
CA SER A 179 14.38 2.47 12.40
C SER A 179 13.99 2.45 10.92
N ALA A 180 13.72 3.64 10.39
CA ALA A 180 13.42 3.89 8.99
C ALA A 180 14.33 5.02 8.49
N GLY A 181 15.25 4.70 7.58
CA GLY A 181 16.19 5.67 7.04
C GLY A 181 17.04 6.43 8.07
N GLY A 182 17.43 5.75 9.15
CA GLY A 182 18.22 6.32 10.24
C GLY A 182 17.40 7.03 11.33
N VAL A 183 16.09 7.17 11.15
CA VAL A 183 15.17 7.71 12.15
C VAL A 183 14.66 6.57 13.03
N GLU A 184 14.76 6.71 14.35
CA GLU A 184 14.08 5.80 15.29
C GLU A 184 12.57 6.02 15.21
N ALA A 185 11.86 5.09 14.57
CA ALA A 185 10.44 5.23 14.25
C ALA A 185 9.57 4.22 15.01
N TYR A 186 10.15 3.12 15.49
CA TYR A 186 9.50 2.09 16.31
C TYR A 186 8.19 1.56 15.70
N LYS A 187 8.34 0.58 14.80
CA LYS A 187 7.28 -0.22 14.16
C LYS A 187 6.36 0.54 13.21
N VAL A 188 6.40 1.87 13.17
CA VAL A 188 5.59 2.69 12.27
C VAL A 188 6.37 3.93 11.79
N ALA A 189 6.37 4.19 10.49
CA ALA A 189 7.06 5.34 9.90
C ALA A 189 6.26 5.94 8.74
N ARG A 190 6.41 7.26 8.53
CA ARG A 190 5.82 8.01 7.42
C ARG A 190 6.92 8.40 6.42
N TRP A 191 6.69 8.17 5.13
CA TRP A 191 7.52 8.62 4.02
C TRP A 191 6.81 9.72 3.26
N ASP A 192 7.40 10.91 3.24
CA ASP A 192 6.83 12.11 2.59
C ASP A 192 7.20 12.26 1.10
N GLY A 193 7.79 11.22 0.50
CA GLY A 193 8.36 11.28 -0.85
C GLY A 193 9.86 11.57 -0.87
N VAL A 194 10.41 12.12 0.23
CA VAL A 194 11.81 12.54 0.33
C VAL A 194 12.52 11.88 1.52
N ARG A 195 11.84 11.71 2.65
CA ARG A 195 12.43 11.20 3.90
C ARG A 195 11.42 10.46 4.76
N TRP A 196 11.96 9.56 5.59
CA TRP A 196 11.22 8.90 6.65
C TRP A 196 11.09 9.82 7.87
N ALA A 197 9.96 9.72 8.57
CA ALA A 197 9.67 10.39 9.83
C ALA A 197 8.97 9.42 10.80
N ALA A 198 9.25 9.58 12.08
CA ALA A 198 8.56 8.86 13.15
C ALA A 198 7.17 9.47 13.42
N LEU A 199 6.24 8.66 13.89
CA LEU A 199 4.93 9.12 14.39
C LEU A 199 4.98 9.21 15.91
N GLY A 200 5.32 10.39 16.43
CA GLY A 200 5.58 10.59 17.86
C GLY A 200 6.72 9.67 18.33
N SER A 201 6.51 9.00 19.47
CA SER A 201 7.45 7.98 19.98
C SER A 201 7.25 6.58 19.36
N GLY A 202 6.38 6.44 18.36
CA GLY A 202 6.05 5.18 17.70
C GLY A 202 5.22 4.21 18.54
N ILE A 203 5.24 2.94 18.14
CA ILE A 203 4.55 1.82 18.81
C ILE A 203 5.58 0.98 19.55
N ALA A 204 5.34 0.75 20.85
CA ALA A 204 6.11 -0.08 21.78
C ALA A 204 7.57 -0.39 21.36
N PRO A 205 8.59 0.25 21.97
CA PRO A 205 10.01 -0.03 21.70
C PRO A 205 10.45 -1.38 22.32
N SER A 206 9.76 -2.46 21.96
CA SER A 206 10.04 -3.84 22.33
C SER A 206 10.41 -4.65 21.09
N ALA A 207 11.34 -5.57 21.25
CA ALA A 207 11.72 -6.50 20.18
C ALA A 207 10.56 -7.42 19.77
N SER A 208 9.63 -7.70 20.67
CA SER A 208 8.47 -8.56 20.39
C SER A 208 7.26 -7.81 19.81
N ALA A 209 7.33 -6.47 19.70
CA ALA A 209 6.23 -5.69 19.19
C ALA A 209 6.23 -5.66 17.66
N SER A 210 5.04 -5.62 17.06
CA SER A 210 4.84 -5.52 15.62
C SER A 210 3.61 -4.68 15.28
N VAL A 211 3.64 -4.01 14.13
CA VAL A 211 2.43 -3.49 13.47
C VAL A 211 2.17 -4.37 12.25
N ALA A 212 1.10 -5.15 12.30
CA ALA A 212 0.73 -6.10 11.24
C ALA A 212 -0.32 -5.55 10.28
N ALA A 213 -1.10 -4.54 10.70
CA ALA A 213 -2.13 -3.92 9.88
C ALA A 213 -2.19 -2.41 10.07
N LEU A 214 -2.48 -1.69 9.00
CA LEU A 214 -2.74 -0.26 8.99
C LEU A 214 -4.07 -0.01 8.27
N ALA A 215 -4.88 0.93 8.77
CA ALA A 215 -6.10 1.38 8.09
C ALA A 215 -6.34 2.87 8.36
N VAL A 216 -7.01 3.55 7.42
CA VAL A 216 -7.56 4.88 7.64
C VAL A 216 -9.04 4.73 7.99
N PHE A 217 -9.47 5.34 9.09
CA PHE A 217 -10.88 5.34 9.48
C PHE A 217 -11.25 6.72 10.04
N ASP A 218 -12.50 7.14 9.82
CA ASP A 218 -13.06 8.35 10.42
C ASP A 218 -14.10 7.91 11.46
N ASP A 219 -13.76 8.09 12.74
CA ASP A 219 -14.63 7.80 13.88
C ASP A 219 -15.57 8.96 14.23
N GLY A 220 -15.72 9.94 13.34
CA GLY A 220 -16.48 11.17 13.54
C GLY A 220 -15.63 12.35 14.02
N SER A 221 -14.32 12.15 14.26
CA SER A 221 -13.36 13.22 14.57
C SER A 221 -12.42 13.56 13.41
N GLY A 222 -12.68 13.01 12.22
CA GLY A 222 -11.88 13.15 11.02
C GLY A 222 -11.07 11.89 10.72
N PRO A 223 -10.59 11.73 9.46
CA PRO A 223 -9.76 10.59 9.08
C PRO A 223 -8.49 10.49 9.92
N ALA A 224 -8.23 9.32 10.46
CA ALA A 224 -7.05 9.02 11.26
C ALA A 224 -6.44 7.67 10.87
N LEU A 225 -5.16 7.51 11.18
CA LEU A 225 -4.44 6.26 10.97
C LEU A 225 -4.65 5.34 12.16
N TYR A 226 -5.02 4.09 11.91
CA TYR A 226 -5.16 3.05 12.93
C TYR A 226 -4.11 1.98 12.68
N ALA A 227 -3.42 1.58 13.74
CA ALA A 227 -2.41 0.53 13.72
C ALA A 227 -2.88 -0.66 14.55
N GLY A 228 -2.90 -1.85 13.94
CA GLY A 228 -3.17 -3.13 14.59
C GLY A 228 -1.92 -4.01 14.56
N GLY A 229 -1.70 -4.79 15.61
CA GLY A 229 -0.54 -5.68 15.68
C GLY A 229 -0.41 -6.38 17.03
N ALA A 230 0.82 -6.79 17.35
CA ALA A 230 1.16 -7.33 18.66
C ALA A 230 1.90 -6.25 19.46
N PHE A 231 1.22 -5.53 20.35
CA PHE A 231 1.85 -4.50 21.21
C PHE A 231 0.98 -4.15 22.41
N THR A 232 1.59 -3.52 23.42
CA THR A 232 0.91 -3.10 24.65
C THR A 232 1.00 -1.60 24.92
N SER A 233 1.70 -0.85 24.07
CA SER A 233 1.81 0.61 24.19
C SER A 233 1.99 1.30 22.85
N ALA A 234 1.51 2.54 22.78
CA ALA A 234 1.63 3.45 21.63
C ALA A 234 1.85 4.87 22.15
N GLY A 235 2.81 5.60 21.59
CA GLY A 235 3.14 6.96 22.03
C GLY A 235 3.53 7.09 23.52
N GLY A 236 3.99 6.00 24.14
CA GLY A 236 4.33 5.95 25.58
C GLY A 236 3.15 5.67 26.52
N ALA A 237 1.92 5.57 26.01
CA ALA A 237 0.73 5.22 26.79
C ALA A 237 0.32 3.75 26.54
N ALA A 238 -0.45 3.17 27.46
CA ALA A 238 -0.99 1.82 27.29
C ALA A 238 -2.01 1.78 26.13
N ALA A 239 -1.80 0.85 25.20
CA ALA A 239 -2.67 0.59 24.06
C ALA A 239 -2.51 -0.88 23.66
N HIS A 240 -3.57 -1.68 23.83
CA HIS A 240 -3.48 -3.13 23.69
C HIS A 240 -3.86 -3.56 22.27
N ASN A 241 -2.85 -3.88 21.47
CA ASN A 241 -2.91 -4.45 20.12
C ASN A 241 -3.63 -3.60 19.05
N ILE A 242 -4.13 -2.43 19.42
CA ILE A 242 -4.67 -1.43 18.50
C ILE A 242 -4.47 -0.01 19.04
N ALA A 243 -4.16 0.94 18.15
CA ALA A 243 -4.00 2.35 18.49
C ALA A 243 -4.41 3.26 17.31
N ARG A 244 -4.86 4.47 17.64
CA ARG A 244 -5.23 5.54 16.70
C ARG A 244 -4.19 6.65 16.73
N TRP A 245 -3.78 7.15 15.57
CA TRP A 245 -2.94 8.33 15.39
C TRP A 245 -3.77 9.47 14.82
N ASP A 246 -3.89 10.55 15.60
CA ASP A 246 -4.71 11.72 15.25
C ASP A 246 -3.98 12.77 14.38
N GLY A 247 -2.78 12.47 13.90
CA GLY A 247 -1.88 13.42 13.25
C GLY A 247 -0.80 13.97 14.18
N SER A 248 -0.97 13.83 15.50
CA SER A 248 -0.07 14.37 16.51
C SER A 248 0.23 13.42 17.68
N SER A 249 -0.71 12.57 18.06
CA SER A 249 -0.63 11.71 19.22
C SER A 249 -1.28 10.35 18.98
N TRP A 250 -0.74 9.33 19.66
CA TRP A 250 -1.33 7.99 19.70
C TRP A 250 -2.31 7.88 20.87
N SER A 251 -3.46 7.23 20.63
CA SER A 251 -4.45 6.92 21.66
C SER A 251 -4.96 5.48 21.54
N ALA A 252 -5.39 4.91 22.67
CA ALA A 252 -5.99 3.57 22.71
C ALA A 252 -7.47 3.60 22.29
N LEU A 253 -7.96 2.49 21.72
CA LEU A 253 -9.38 2.30 21.42
C LEU A 253 -10.05 1.51 22.55
N GLY A 254 -10.66 2.22 23.49
CA GLY A 254 -11.23 1.62 24.70
C GLY A 254 -10.17 0.85 25.50
N SER A 255 -10.48 -0.37 25.93
CA SER A 255 -9.50 -1.27 26.56
C SER A 255 -8.64 -2.08 25.58
N GLY A 256 -8.85 -1.91 24.27
CA GLY A 256 -8.14 -2.65 23.22
C GLY A 256 -8.56 -4.11 23.11
N LEU A 257 -7.63 -4.96 22.66
CA LEU A 257 -7.83 -6.38 22.39
C LEU A 257 -6.79 -7.23 23.13
N ASP A 258 -7.14 -8.47 23.48
CA ASP A 258 -6.29 -9.38 24.27
C ASP A 258 -5.31 -10.24 23.46
N GLY A 259 -5.25 -10.04 22.13
CA GLY A 259 -4.37 -10.75 21.22
C GLY A 259 -4.03 -9.95 19.97
N GLU A 260 -3.13 -10.48 19.16
CA GLU A 260 -2.61 -9.83 17.95
C GLU A 260 -3.75 -9.49 16.97
N VAL A 261 -3.76 -8.25 16.49
CA VAL A 261 -4.58 -7.82 15.34
C VAL A 261 -3.75 -7.98 14.07
N ARG A 262 -4.23 -8.79 13.13
CA ARG A 262 -3.52 -9.11 11.87
C ARG A 262 -4.10 -8.41 10.65
N ALA A 263 -5.38 -8.04 10.73
CA ALA A 263 -6.07 -7.40 9.63
C ALA A 263 -6.98 -6.30 10.15
N LEU A 264 -7.03 -5.20 9.41
CA LEU A 264 -7.95 -4.08 9.62
C LEU A 264 -8.66 -3.78 8.29
N ALA A 265 -9.96 -3.53 8.35
CA ALA A 265 -10.74 -3.07 7.20
C ALA A 265 -11.82 -2.10 7.65
N VAL A 266 -12.14 -1.10 6.82
CA VAL A 266 -13.31 -0.24 7.03
C VAL A 266 -14.45 -0.76 6.19
N PHE A 267 -15.60 -1.00 6.81
CA PHE A 267 -16.79 -1.53 6.15
C PHE A 267 -18.05 -0.84 6.70
N ASP A 268 -19.01 -0.58 5.83
CA ASP A 268 -20.35 -0.15 6.23
C ASP A 268 -21.30 -1.34 6.09
N ASP A 269 -21.76 -1.85 7.23
CA ASP A 269 -22.71 -2.97 7.34
C ASP A 269 -24.17 -2.51 7.27
N GLY A 270 -24.41 -1.23 6.95
CA GLY A 270 -25.73 -0.59 6.98
C GLY A 270 -26.01 0.18 8.27
N SER A 271 -25.12 0.12 9.27
CA SER A 271 -25.19 0.95 10.48
C SER A 271 -24.20 2.13 10.46
N GLY A 272 -23.56 2.37 9.31
CA GLY A 272 -22.54 3.38 9.10
C GLY A 272 -21.13 2.76 9.04
N PRO A 273 -20.15 3.50 8.49
CA PRO A 273 -18.77 3.04 8.41
C PRO A 273 -18.20 2.69 9.79
N ALA A 274 -17.56 1.54 9.89
CA ALA A 274 -16.89 1.08 11.10
C ALA A 274 -15.55 0.42 10.77
N LEU A 275 -14.65 0.41 11.75
CA LEU A 275 -13.38 -0.30 11.65
C LEU A 275 -13.56 -1.74 12.15
N TYR A 276 -13.13 -2.71 11.34
CA TYR A 276 -13.17 -4.12 11.67
C TYR A 276 -11.76 -4.62 11.91
N ALA A 277 -11.57 -5.31 13.03
CA ALA A 277 -10.31 -5.95 13.38
C ALA A 277 -10.46 -7.46 13.30
N GLY A 278 -9.52 -8.13 12.64
CA GLY A 278 -9.38 -9.59 12.61
C GLY A 278 -8.02 -10.01 13.15
N GLY A 279 -7.95 -11.12 13.87
CA GLY A 279 -6.68 -11.55 14.45
C GLY A 279 -6.76 -12.84 15.26
N THR A 280 -6.00 -12.90 16.37
CA THR A 280 -5.95 -14.07 17.27
C THR A 280 -6.69 -13.85 18.59
N PHE A 281 -7.19 -12.64 18.83
CA PHE A 281 -7.82 -12.22 20.09
C PHE A 281 -9.14 -12.94 20.38
N LEU A 282 -9.47 -13.08 21.65
CA LEU A 282 -10.73 -13.64 22.15
C LEU A 282 -11.56 -12.62 22.93
N SER A 283 -11.00 -11.44 23.20
CA SER A 283 -11.70 -10.31 23.77
C SER A 283 -11.38 -8.99 23.06
N ALA A 284 -12.41 -8.17 22.87
CA ALA A 284 -12.31 -6.80 22.40
C ALA A 284 -13.18 -5.90 23.28
N GLY A 285 -12.63 -4.80 23.80
CA GLY A 285 -13.36 -3.92 24.73
C GLY A 285 -13.79 -4.62 26.04
N GLY A 286 -13.12 -5.72 26.42
CA GLY A 286 -13.51 -6.55 27.57
C GLY A 286 -14.69 -7.50 27.33
N GLN A 287 -15.23 -7.55 26.11
CA GLN A 287 -16.28 -8.50 25.72
C GLN A 287 -15.67 -9.70 24.99
N GLY A 288 -16.24 -10.89 25.16
CA GLY A 288 -15.82 -12.09 24.44
C GLY A 288 -16.22 -12.02 22.96
N VAL A 289 -15.28 -12.29 22.05
CA VAL A 289 -15.47 -12.20 20.60
C VAL A 289 -14.81 -13.39 19.89
N GLY A 290 -15.31 -13.73 18.70
CA GLY A 290 -14.76 -14.82 17.89
C GLY A 290 -13.66 -14.35 16.93
N ARG A 291 -12.56 -13.76 17.44
CA ARG A 291 -11.39 -13.32 16.65
C ARG A 291 -11.64 -12.27 15.56
N ILE A 292 -12.82 -11.68 15.59
CA ILE A 292 -13.20 -10.54 14.77
C ILE A 292 -14.11 -9.62 15.59
N ALA A 293 -13.91 -8.32 15.48
CA ALA A 293 -14.69 -7.32 16.20
C ALA A 293 -14.87 -6.05 15.36
N ARG A 294 -15.97 -5.34 15.60
CA ARG A 294 -16.35 -4.07 14.96
C ARG A 294 -16.19 -2.92 15.96
N TRP A 295 -15.52 -1.86 15.55
CA TRP A 295 -15.39 -0.60 16.27
C TRP A 295 -16.26 0.47 15.61
N ASP A 296 -17.24 0.96 16.35
CA ASP A 296 -18.21 1.96 15.88
C ASP A 296 -17.74 3.42 16.00
N GLY A 297 -16.48 3.62 16.37
CA GLY A 297 -15.93 4.93 16.76
C GLY A 297 -15.83 5.14 18.27
N SER A 298 -16.53 4.32 19.07
CA SER A 298 -16.60 4.45 20.53
C SER A 298 -16.52 3.11 21.29
N SER A 299 -16.99 2.02 20.70
CA SER A 299 -17.12 0.73 21.37
C SER A 299 -16.83 -0.45 20.44
N TRP A 300 -16.29 -1.53 21.02
CA TRP A 300 -16.06 -2.80 20.34
C TRP A 300 -17.29 -3.71 20.48
N THR A 301 -17.69 -4.34 19.37
CA THR A 301 -18.81 -5.29 19.32
C THR A 301 -18.42 -6.56 18.56
N ALA A 302 -19.03 -7.69 18.92
CA ALA A 302 -18.82 -8.97 18.25
C ALA A 302 -19.62 -9.06 16.93
N LEU A 303 -19.07 -9.73 15.93
CA LEU A 303 -19.81 -10.05 14.69
C LEU A 303 -20.44 -11.45 14.81
N GLY A 304 -21.68 -11.49 15.31
CA GLY A 304 -22.36 -12.76 15.58
C GLY A 304 -21.52 -13.67 16.50
N SER A 305 -21.37 -14.94 16.15
CA SER A 305 -20.50 -15.88 16.87
C SER A 305 -19.02 -15.81 16.44
N GLY A 306 -18.68 -14.97 15.46
CA GLY A 306 -17.33 -14.85 14.90
C GLY A 306 -16.78 -16.15 14.28
N LEU A 307 -15.46 -16.35 14.42
CA LEU A 307 -14.68 -17.40 13.78
C LEU A 307 -13.89 -18.23 14.81
N ASN A 308 -13.67 -19.51 14.50
CA ASN A 308 -13.06 -20.46 15.44
C ASN A 308 -11.52 -20.50 15.44
N ALA A 309 -10.85 -19.81 14.52
CA ALA A 309 -9.40 -19.69 14.48
C ALA A 309 -8.97 -18.34 13.89
N ALA A 310 -7.66 -18.09 13.82
CA ALA A 310 -7.11 -16.79 13.45
C ALA A 310 -7.64 -16.27 12.11
N VAL A 311 -7.97 -14.97 12.10
CA VAL A 311 -8.25 -14.20 10.89
C VAL A 311 -6.96 -13.48 10.50
N SER A 312 -6.49 -13.72 9.28
CA SER A 312 -5.23 -13.17 8.77
C SER A 312 -5.46 -12.03 7.78
N ALA A 313 -6.58 -12.05 7.05
CA ALA A 313 -6.91 -11.05 6.04
C ALA A 313 -8.37 -10.62 6.13
N LEU A 314 -8.61 -9.34 5.86
CA LEU A 314 -9.94 -8.74 5.73
C LEU A 314 -9.94 -7.84 4.49
N VAL A 315 -10.96 -7.98 3.64
CA VAL A 315 -11.16 -7.09 2.49
C VAL A 315 -12.65 -6.85 2.27
N VAL A 316 -13.00 -5.64 1.82
CA VAL A 316 -14.37 -5.32 1.41
C VAL A 316 -14.49 -5.49 -0.09
N PHE A 317 -15.54 -6.19 -0.53
CA PHE A 317 -15.80 -6.41 -1.94
C PHE A 317 -17.31 -6.42 -2.22
N ASP A 318 -17.71 -5.84 -3.35
CA ASP A 318 -19.08 -5.91 -3.85
C ASP A 318 -19.15 -6.90 -5.02
N GLU A 319 -19.85 -8.01 -4.80
CA GLU A 319 -20.07 -9.06 -5.80
C GLU A 319 -21.28 -8.76 -6.71
N GLY A 320 -21.86 -7.56 -6.62
CA GLY A 320 -23.04 -7.12 -7.34
C GLY A 320 -24.34 -7.17 -6.54
N SER A 321 -24.30 -7.64 -5.28
CA SER A 321 -25.44 -7.67 -4.35
C SER A 321 -25.27 -6.70 -3.17
N GLY A 322 -24.33 -5.77 -3.27
CA GLY A 322 -23.89 -4.89 -2.20
C GLY A 322 -22.59 -5.38 -1.56
N SER A 323 -21.81 -4.41 -1.08
CA SER A 323 -20.54 -4.62 -0.39
C SER A 323 -20.70 -5.58 0.78
N ALA A 324 -19.72 -6.47 0.94
CA ALA A 324 -19.58 -7.36 2.07
C ALA A 324 -18.15 -7.40 2.56
N LEU A 325 -17.96 -7.80 3.81
CA LEU A 325 -16.63 -8.01 4.39
C LEU A 325 -16.23 -9.48 4.24
N PHE A 326 -15.09 -9.73 3.62
CA PHE A 326 -14.54 -11.07 3.42
C PHE A 326 -13.41 -11.29 4.42
N ALA A 327 -13.42 -12.45 5.07
CA ALA A 327 -12.41 -12.87 6.01
C ALA A 327 -11.65 -14.09 5.49
N GLY A 328 -10.33 -14.01 5.50
CA GLY A 328 -9.41 -15.11 5.19
C GLY A 328 -8.60 -15.49 6.43
N GLY A 329 -8.35 -16.78 6.64
CA GLY A 329 -7.54 -17.21 7.77
C GLY A 329 -7.40 -18.73 7.89
N SER A 330 -7.23 -19.19 9.14
CA SER A 330 -7.05 -20.60 9.49
C SER A 330 -8.32 -21.27 10.03
N PHE A 331 -9.47 -20.59 9.99
CA PHE A 331 -10.73 -21.06 10.57
C PHE A 331 -11.43 -22.12 9.71
N THR A 332 -12.18 -23.01 10.36
CA THR A 332 -13.09 -23.98 9.71
C THR A 332 -14.57 -23.66 9.96
N ILE A 333 -14.86 -22.69 10.84
CA ILE A 333 -16.21 -22.31 11.23
C ILE A 333 -16.31 -20.78 11.26
N ALA A 334 -17.37 -20.25 10.65
CA ALA A 334 -17.76 -18.84 10.71
C ALA A 334 -19.27 -18.76 11.02
N GLY A 335 -19.65 -17.94 12.00
CA GLY A 335 -21.06 -17.82 12.43
C GLY A 335 -21.72 -19.14 12.87
N GLY A 336 -20.92 -20.09 13.38
CA GLY A 336 -21.41 -21.42 13.77
C GLY A 336 -21.60 -22.41 12.62
N GLN A 337 -21.35 -22.00 11.37
CA GLN A 337 -21.46 -22.86 10.18
C GLN A 337 -20.07 -23.20 9.62
N GLY A 338 -19.97 -24.32 8.89
CA GLY A 338 -18.73 -24.73 8.25
C GLY A 338 -18.29 -23.73 7.17
N ALA A 339 -17.08 -23.20 7.31
CA ALA A 339 -16.46 -22.28 6.37
C ALA A 339 -14.96 -22.59 6.26
N SER A 340 -14.54 -23.15 5.13
CA SER A 340 -13.16 -23.59 4.92
C SER A 340 -12.26 -22.42 4.57
N ARG A 341 -11.70 -21.77 5.60
CA ARG A 341 -10.61 -20.76 5.51
C ARG A 341 -10.99 -19.42 4.91
N ILE A 342 -12.21 -19.30 4.38
CA ILE A 342 -12.78 -18.08 3.83
C ILE A 342 -14.27 -17.97 4.13
N ALA A 343 -14.74 -16.76 4.46
CA ALA A 343 -16.13 -16.46 4.75
C ALA A 343 -16.48 -15.02 4.37
N ARG A 344 -17.76 -14.77 4.12
CA ARG A 344 -18.33 -13.45 3.80
C ARG A 344 -19.32 -13.05 4.89
N TRP A 345 -19.20 -11.80 5.35
CA TRP A 345 -20.13 -11.13 6.25
C TRP A 345 -20.96 -10.13 5.47
N ASP A 346 -22.28 -10.35 5.43
CA ASP A 346 -23.22 -9.51 4.68
C ASP A 346 -23.74 -8.28 5.46
N GLY A 347 -23.14 -8.01 6.63
CA GLY A 347 -23.61 -7.00 7.58
C GLY A 347 -24.42 -7.59 8.75
N SER A 348 -24.89 -8.83 8.62
CA SER A 348 -25.74 -9.50 9.62
C SER A 348 -25.36 -10.96 9.90
N SER A 349 -24.83 -11.66 8.89
CA SER A 349 -24.57 -13.09 8.97
C SER A 349 -23.31 -13.49 8.22
N TRP A 350 -22.65 -14.55 8.73
CA TRP A 350 -21.52 -15.19 8.06
C TRP A 350 -22.01 -16.27 7.11
N SER A 351 -21.41 -16.33 5.93
CA SER A 351 -21.62 -17.39 4.93
C SER A 351 -20.27 -17.88 4.37
N SER A 352 -20.23 -19.14 3.94
CA SER A 352 -19.05 -19.72 3.29
C SER A 352 -19.01 -19.36 1.80
N LEU A 353 -17.81 -19.31 1.21
CA LEU A 353 -17.64 -19.13 -0.24
C LEU A 353 -17.40 -20.48 -0.92
N GLY A 354 -18.49 -21.10 -1.38
CA GLY A 354 -18.47 -22.42 -2.02
C GLY A 354 -17.85 -23.48 -1.09
N ALA A 355 -16.99 -24.34 -1.63
CA ALA A 355 -16.26 -25.34 -0.84
C ALA A 355 -15.06 -24.76 -0.05
N GLY A 356 -14.71 -23.48 -0.27
CA GLY A 356 -13.55 -22.81 0.32
C GLY A 356 -12.20 -23.38 -0.13
N LEU A 357 -11.20 -23.30 0.76
CA LEU A 357 -9.80 -23.65 0.50
C LEU A 357 -9.27 -24.67 1.53
N ASN A 358 -8.30 -25.50 1.14
CA ASN A 358 -7.75 -26.55 2.01
C ASN A 358 -6.59 -26.12 2.91
N GLY A 359 -6.07 -24.90 2.74
CA GLY A 359 -4.97 -24.33 3.51
C GLY A 359 -5.30 -22.92 3.99
N ALA A 360 -4.47 -22.38 4.90
CA ALA A 360 -4.66 -21.04 5.42
C ALA A 360 -4.70 -20.00 4.29
N VAL A 361 -5.62 -19.04 4.40
CA VAL A 361 -5.65 -17.83 3.58
C VAL A 361 -4.96 -16.74 4.38
N SER A 362 -3.85 -16.25 3.84
CA SER A 362 -3.01 -15.24 4.50
C SER A 362 -3.25 -13.85 3.90
N ALA A 363 -3.66 -13.77 2.64
CA ALA A 363 -3.92 -12.53 1.92
C ALA A 363 -5.24 -12.59 1.14
N LEU A 364 -5.92 -11.45 1.06
CA LEU A 364 -7.09 -11.22 0.21
C LEU A 364 -6.95 -9.88 -0.48
N GLU A 365 -7.21 -9.84 -1.79
CA GLU A 365 -7.13 -8.61 -2.57
C GLU A 365 -8.20 -8.56 -3.66
N VAL A 366 -8.75 -7.38 -3.91
CA VAL A 366 -9.69 -7.15 -5.03
C VAL A 366 -8.91 -6.60 -6.21
N PHE A 367 -9.00 -7.26 -7.35
CA PHE A 367 -8.31 -6.83 -8.56
C PHE A 367 -9.20 -7.00 -9.80
N ASP A 368 -9.17 -5.98 -10.67
CA ASP A 368 -9.85 -6.02 -11.97
C ASP A 368 -8.81 -6.25 -13.07
N ALA A 369 -8.85 -7.43 -13.67
CA ALA A 369 -7.98 -7.81 -14.78
C ALA A 369 -8.54 -7.37 -16.16
N GLY A 370 -9.50 -6.44 -16.19
CA GLY A 370 -10.19 -5.97 -17.40
C GLY A 370 -11.51 -6.69 -17.70
N PHE A 371 -11.99 -7.53 -16.78
CA PHE A 371 -13.25 -8.28 -16.90
C PHE A 371 -14.21 -8.01 -15.73
N GLY A 372 -13.95 -6.94 -14.98
CA GLY A 372 -14.62 -6.62 -13.73
C GLY A 372 -13.80 -7.06 -12.52
N PRO A 373 -14.02 -6.38 -11.37
CA PRO A 373 -13.29 -6.66 -10.15
C PRO A 373 -13.62 -8.08 -9.65
N ALA A 374 -12.60 -8.76 -9.14
CA ALA A 374 -12.75 -10.07 -8.54
C ALA A 374 -11.93 -10.18 -7.26
N LEU A 375 -12.44 -10.97 -6.33
CA LEU A 375 -11.71 -11.33 -5.11
C LEU A 375 -10.64 -12.38 -5.43
N HIS A 376 -9.43 -12.15 -4.95
CA HIS A 376 -8.31 -13.06 -5.03
C HIS A 376 -7.86 -13.47 -3.64
N ALA A 377 -7.47 -14.73 -3.49
CA ALA A 377 -6.97 -15.28 -2.23
C ALA A 377 -5.54 -15.80 -2.43
N GLY A 378 -4.67 -15.47 -1.48
CA GLY A 378 -3.29 -15.94 -1.37
C GLY A 378 -3.08 -16.70 -0.06
N GLY A 379 -2.30 -17.78 -0.07
CA GLY A 379 -1.95 -18.49 1.16
C GLY A 379 -1.23 -19.82 0.97
N ALA A 380 -1.44 -20.74 1.92
CA ALA A 380 -0.78 -22.04 1.98
C ALA A 380 -1.56 -23.18 1.29
N PHE A 381 -2.66 -22.86 0.60
CA PHE A 381 -3.55 -23.87 0.01
C PHE A 381 -3.02 -24.46 -1.30
N THR A 382 -3.46 -25.67 -1.61
CA THR A 382 -3.18 -26.38 -2.87
C THR A 382 -4.46 -26.70 -3.66
N THR A 383 -5.62 -26.48 -3.05
CA THR A 383 -6.93 -26.62 -3.70
C THR A 383 -7.85 -25.48 -3.29
N ALA A 384 -8.64 -24.97 -4.23
CA ALA A 384 -9.70 -24.00 -4.02
C ALA A 384 -10.97 -24.46 -4.75
N GLY A 385 -12.13 -24.40 -4.09
CA GLY A 385 -13.40 -24.84 -4.68
C GLY A 385 -13.47 -26.34 -5.01
N GLY A 386 -12.59 -27.15 -4.41
CA GLY A 386 -12.45 -28.59 -4.71
C GLY A 386 -11.56 -28.92 -5.91
N GLY A 387 -11.09 -27.91 -6.66
CA GLY A 387 -10.14 -28.06 -7.76
C GLY A 387 -8.69 -27.70 -7.35
N PRO A 388 -7.68 -28.08 -8.14
CA PRO A 388 -6.29 -27.70 -7.89
C PRO A 388 -6.10 -26.19 -8.05
N ALA A 389 -5.48 -25.55 -7.07
CA ALA A 389 -5.10 -24.13 -7.11
C ALA A 389 -3.87 -23.93 -6.21
N ASN A 390 -2.72 -23.64 -6.82
CA ASN A 390 -1.46 -23.53 -6.08
C ASN A 390 -1.32 -22.14 -5.47
N ARG A 391 -1.80 -21.98 -4.23
CA ARG A 391 -1.52 -20.85 -3.33
C ARG A 391 -2.05 -19.49 -3.75
N VAL A 392 -2.60 -19.38 -4.96
CA VAL A 392 -3.36 -18.22 -5.43
C VAL A 392 -4.60 -18.71 -6.19
N ALA A 393 -5.75 -18.12 -5.88
CA ALA A 393 -7.02 -18.42 -6.52
C ALA A 393 -7.86 -17.15 -6.68
N ARG A 394 -8.73 -17.16 -7.70
CA ARG A 394 -9.70 -16.10 -7.99
C ARG A 394 -11.11 -16.61 -7.71
N TRP A 395 -11.94 -15.78 -7.11
CA TRP A 395 -13.35 -16.05 -6.93
C TRP A 395 -14.16 -15.54 -8.13
N GLU A 396 -15.07 -16.37 -8.64
CA GLU A 396 -15.89 -16.09 -9.82
C GLU A 396 -17.38 -15.91 -9.48
N GLY A 397 -17.69 -15.53 -8.24
CA GLY A 397 -19.07 -15.29 -7.76
C GLY A 397 -19.82 -16.55 -7.31
N SER A 398 -19.35 -17.74 -7.70
CA SER A 398 -19.92 -19.02 -7.25
C SER A 398 -18.89 -20.13 -7.04
N THR A 399 -17.75 -20.04 -7.72
CA THR A 399 -16.66 -21.02 -7.65
C THR A 399 -15.30 -20.34 -7.57
N TRP A 400 -14.31 -21.07 -7.07
CA TRP A 400 -12.91 -20.67 -7.11
C TRP A 400 -12.24 -21.22 -8.38
N ALA A 401 -11.44 -20.38 -9.02
CA ALA A 401 -10.59 -20.74 -10.15
C ALA A 401 -9.11 -20.55 -9.79
N ALA A 402 -8.25 -21.43 -10.31
CA ALA A 402 -6.81 -21.27 -10.18
C ALA A 402 -6.30 -20.10 -11.04
N LEU A 403 -5.29 -19.39 -10.56
CA LEU A 403 -4.58 -18.39 -11.36
C LEU A 403 -3.33 -18.99 -12.00
N GLY A 404 -3.46 -19.38 -13.28
CA GLY A 404 -2.37 -19.98 -14.05
C GLY A 404 -1.78 -21.21 -13.35
N GLY A 405 -0.44 -21.28 -13.25
CA GLY A 405 0.26 -22.35 -12.50
C GLY A 405 0.31 -22.14 -10.99
N GLY A 406 -0.13 -20.97 -10.49
CA GLY A 406 0.06 -20.51 -9.12
C GLY A 406 1.52 -20.19 -8.78
N VAL A 407 1.86 -20.23 -7.48
CA VAL A 407 3.22 -19.88 -6.98
C VAL A 407 3.87 -21.00 -6.16
N SER A 408 5.20 -20.96 -6.08
CA SER A 408 6.02 -22.05 -5.50
C SER A 408 6.14 -22.04 -3.98
N TYR A 409 5.84 -20.92 -3.32
CA TYR A 409 5.87 -20.76 -1.86
C TYR A 409 4.57 -20.12 -1.36
N GLU A 410 4.32 -20.23 -0.05
CA GLU A 410 3.17 -19.59 0.59
C GLU A 410 3.12 -18.11 0.25
N VAL A 411 1.93 -17.62 -0.07
CA VAL A 411 1.68 -16.19 -0.28
C VAL A 411 1.28 -15.59 1.05
N PHE A 412 2.03 -14.59 1.50
CA PHE A 412 1.74 -13.86 2.73
C PHE A 412 1.01 -12.55 2.45
N ASP A 413 1.19 -11.98 1.25
CA ASP A 413 0.53 -10.74 0.85
C ASP A 413 0.15 -10.73 -0.64
N LEU A 414 -0.91 -9.99 -0.96
CA LEU A 414 -1.36 -9.72 -2.31
C LEU A 414 -1.55 -8.21 -2.47
N ALA A 415 -1.02 -7.64 -3.54
CA ALA A 415 -1.14 -6.21 -3.81
C ALA A 415 -1.41 -5.95 -5.29
N VAL A 416 -2.03 -4.82 -5.60
CA VAL A 416 -2.16 -4.30 -6.96
C VAL A 416 -1.05 -3.29 -7.23
N LEU A 417 -0.29 -3.52 -8.30
CA LEU A 417 0.80 -2.64 -8.74
C LEU A 417 0.49 -2.12 -10.14
N ASP A 418 0.51 -0.80 -10.32
CA ASP A 418 0.49 -0.15 -11.64
C ASP A 418 1.76 0.68 -11.80
N ASP A 419 2.58 0.33 -12.78
CA ASP A 419 3.84 1.01 -13.12
C ASP A 419 3.70 1.92 -14.37
N GLY A 420 2.47 2.18 -14.80
CA GLY A 420 2.15 2.92 -16.03
C GLY A 420 2.04 2.02 -17.27
N GLY A 421 2.33 0.72 -17.16
CA GLY A 421 2.02 -0.28 -18.18
C GLY A 421 0.65 -0.96 -18.00
N GLY A 422 -0.08 -0.61 -16.93
CA GLY A 422 -1.33 -1.24 -16.52
C GLY A 422 -1.18 -1.97 -15.19
N ALA A 423 -2.28 -2.03 -14.43
CA ALA A 423 -2.31 -2.67 -13.12
C ALA A 423 -2.14 -4.20 -13.21
N ALA A 424 -1.38 -4.77 -12.28
CA ALA A 424 -1.14 -6.19 -12.12
C ALA A 424 -1.31 -6.63 -10.66
N LEU A 425 -1.85 -7.83 -10.46
CA LEU A 425 -1.86 -8.48 -9.16
C LEU A 425 -0.48 -9.11 -8.89
N VAL A 426 0.04 -8.83 -7.71
CA VAL A 426 1.37 -9.17 -7.24
C VAL A 426 1.24 -9.99 -5.97
N ALA A 427 2.03 -11.06 -5.84
CA ALA A 427 2.08 -11.91 -4.65
C ALA A 427 3.49 -11.90 -4.04
N ALA A 428 3.57 -11.81 -2.71
CA ALA A 428 4.82 -11.82 -1.94
C ALA A 428 4.86 -12.97 -0.92
#